data_AF-A0A525W5N5-F1
#
_entry.id   AF-A0A525W5N5-F1
#
_cell.length_a   1.000
_cell.length_b   1.000
_cell.length_c   1.000
_cell.angle_alpha   90.00
_cell.angle_beta   90.00
_cell.angle_gamma   90.00
#
_symmetry.space_group_name_H-M   'P 1'
#
loop_
_entity.id
_entity.type
_entity.pdbx_description
1 polymer ?
#
loop_
_entity_poly.entity_id
_entity_poly.type
_entity_poly.pdbx_seq_one_letter_code
_entity_poly.pdbx_strand_id
1 'polypeptide(L)'
;MQWFSALRSLFLAHKEPTVKRLLACSLSLNLIGVSLLLVGYVGPSVKTSFMPSVEAPVIGAHTRIHPLAMVIGSVTLGDQVFVAPAASVRGDEGQHIHIGNQSNVQDGVVVHGLETFEGDHELPENEVEVDGKKYSVYIGDRVSLAHQSQVHGPAKVGDDTFIGMQALVFQTEIGDHVVIEPGAKLIGVKVASGRYVPALSIIKTQADADALPKITQDYPYRNLNAGVIRVNIQFAEAPQPVAISR
;
A
#
# COMPACT_ATOMS: atom_id res chain seq x y z
N MET A 1 -21.49 -11.27 -29.64
CA MET A 1 -21.57 -11.37 -31.12
C MET A 1 -22.25 -10.18 -31.81
N GLN A 2 -23.25 -9.51 -31.24
CA GLN A 2 -23.92 -8.36 -31.90
C GLN A 2 -23.05 -7.08 -32.03
N TRP A 3 -22.16 -6.80 -31.07
CA TRP A 3 -21.26 -5.63 -31.08
C TRP A 3 -20.26 -5.62 -32.26
N PHE A 4 -19.67 -6.78 -32.58
CA PHE A 4 -18.78 -6.91 -33.74
C PHE A 4 -19.51 -6.68 -35.06
N SER A 5 -20.80 -7.01 -35.15
CA SER A 5 -21.59 -6.77 -36.37
C SER A 5 -21.88 -5.28 -36.61
N ALA A 6 -22.12 -4.50 -35.53
CA ALA A 6 -22.38 -3.07 -35.59
C ALA A 6 -21.10 -2.26 -35.91
N LEU A 7 -19.95 -2.66 -35.37
CA LEU A 7 -18.66 -2.06 -35.72
C LEU A 7 -18.28 -2.34 -37.19
N ARG A 8 -18.60 -3.55 -37.67
CA ARG A 8 -18.34 -3.95 -39.07
C ARG A 8 -19.23 -3.18 -40.05
N SER A 9 -20.49 -2.92 -39.72
CA SER A 9 -21.39 -2.12 -40.56
C SER A 9 -20.96 -0.65 -40.65
N LEU A 10 -20.48 -0.05 -39.55
CA LEU A 10 -19.91 1.31 -39.53
C LEU A 10 -18.64 1.45 -40.40
N PHE A 11 -17.75 0.45 -40.39
CA PHE A 11 -16.55 0.43 -41.24
C PHE A 11 -16.83 0.20 -42.73
N LEU A 12 -17.94 -0.49 -43.04
CA LEU A 12 -18.36 -0.81 -44.40
C LEU A 12 -19.26 0.28 -45.02
N ALA A 13 -19.97 1.05 -44.20
CA ALA A 13 -20.92 2.09 -44.65
C ALA A 13 -20.22 3.35 -45.22
N HIS A 14 -18.99 3.65 -44.80
CA HIS A 14 -18.23 4.80 -45.31
C HIS A 14 -17.15 4.36 -46.30
N LYS A 15 -17.39 4.55 -47.60
CA LYS A 15 -16.40 4.33 -48.68
C LYS A 15 -15.33 5.43 -48.77
N GLU A 16 -15.59 6.58 -48.14
CA GLU A 16 -14.69 7.74 -48.11
C GLU A 16 -13.43 7.45 -47.28
N PRO A 17 -12.22 7.48 -47.87
CA PRO A 17 -10.97 7.13 -47.19
C PRO A 17 -10.68 8.03 -45.98
N THR A 18 -11.19 9.26 -45.99
CA THR A 18 -11.03 10.25 -44.92
C THR A 18 -11.81 9.85 -43.65
N VAL A 19 -13.03 9.35 -43.80
CA VAL A 19 -13.88 8.94 -42.67
C VAL A 19 -13.34 7.68 -41.98
N LYS A 20 -12.79 6.74 -42.77
CA LYS A 20 -12.09 5.56 -42.22
C LYS A 20 -10.86 5.92 -41.40
N ARG A 21 -10.07 6.91 -41.85
CA ARG A 21 -8.90 7.41 -41.11
C ARG A 21 -9.29 8.09 -39.80
N LEU A 22 -10.35 8.89 -39.79
CA LEU A 22 -10.85 9.56 -38.58
C LEU A 22 -11.40 8.57 -37.54
N LEU A 23 -12.17 7.57 -37.97
CA LEU A 23 -12.65 6.50 -37.09
C LEU A 23 -11.52 5.65 -36.51
N ALA A 24 -10.53 5.28 -37.33
CA ALA A 24 -9.36 4.55 -36.86
C ALA A 24 -8.55 5.37 -35.84
N CYS A 25 -8.36 6.66 -36.09
CA CYS A 25 -7.67 7.57 -35.17
C CYS A 25 -8.42 7.71 -33.84
N SER A 26 -9.74 7.92 -33.88
CA SER A 26 -10.60 8.00 -32.69
C SER A 26 -10.57 6.70 -31.88
N LEU A 27 -10.67 5.53 -32.52
CA LEU A 27 -10.61 4.25 -31.82
C LEU A 27 -9.24 4.03 -31.15
N SER A 28 -8.16 4.44 -31.83
CA SER A 28 -6.79 4.35 -31.30
C SER A 28 -6.60 5.27 -30.09
N LEU A 29 -7.08 6.52 -30.17
CA LEU A 29 -7.08 7.47 -29.05
C LEU A 29 -7.91 6.98 -27.85
N ASN A 30 -9.08 6.39 -28.10
CA ASN A 30 -9.90 5.81 -27.04
C ASN A 30 -9.23 4.59 -26.38
N LEU A 31 -8.60 3.71 -27.17
CA LEU A 31 -7.85 2.57 -26.63
C LEU A 31 -6.64 3.03 -25.81
N ILE A 32 -5.94 4.08 -26.26
CA ILE A 32 -4.86 4.72 -25.49
C ILE A 32 -5.41 5.33 -24.19
N GLY A 33 -6.51 6.08 -24.26
CA GLY A 33 -7.16 6.67 -23.09
C GLY A 33 -7.63 5.64 -22.06
N VAL A 34 -8.23 4.53 -22.52
CA VAL A 34 -8.63 3.40 -21.67
C VAL A 34 -7.41 2.67 -21.11
N SER A 35 -6.33 2.53 -21.88
CA SER A 35 -5.09 1.91 -21.38
C SER A 35 -4.42 2.75 -20.30
N LEU A 36 -4.51 4.08 -20.37
CA LEU A 36 -4.06 5.00 -19.31
C LEU A 36 -4.94 4.94 -18.06
N LEU A 37 -6.22 4.61 -18.20
CA LEU A 37 -7.18 4.47 -17.09
C LEU A 37 -7.11 3.11 -16.38
N LEU A 38 -6.53 2.08 -17.00
CA LEU A 38 -6.55 0.70 -16.52
C LEU A 38 -5.23 0.21 -15.90
N VAL A 39 -4.24 1.08 -15.77
CA VAL A 39 -2.97 0.77 -15.09
C VAL A 39 -2.92 1.47 -13.74
N GLY A 40 -2.55 0.71 -12.72
CA GLY A 40 -2.18 1.18 -11.40
C GLY A 40 -1.19 2.33 -11.51
N TYR A 41 -1.37 3.34 -10.67
CA TYR A 41 -0.70 4.62 -10.79
C TYR A 41 0.42 4.73 -9.77
N VAL A 42 1.65 4.84 -10.28
CA VAL A 42 2.83 5.23 -9.51
C VAL A 42 3.21 6.64 -9.95
N GLY A 43 3.11 7.62 -9.06
CA GLY A 43 3.30 9.01 -9.48
C GLY A 43 3.32 10.03 -8.36
N PRO A 44 3.54 11.30 -8.70
CA PRO A 44 3.71 12.36 -7.72
C PRO A 44 2.43 12.69 -6.97
N SER A 45 2.59 13.35 -5.81
CA SER A 45 1.51 14.05 -5.11
C SER A 45 1.04 15.27 -5.90
N VAL A 46 -0.03 15.91 -5.43
CA VAL A 46 -0.52 17.18 -5.97
C VAL A 46 -0.13 18.33 -5.06
N LYS A 47 0.11 19.50 -5.63
CA LYS A 47 0.41 20.70 -4.85
C LYS A 47 -0.84 21.18 -4.11
N THR A 48 -0.76 21.31 -2.80
CA THR A 48 -1.83 21.82 -1.93
C THR A 48 -1.25 22.77 -0.89
N SER A 49 -2.09 23.32 0.01
CA SER A 49 -1.63 24.10 1.16
C SER A 49 -0.85 23.26 2.17
N PHE A 50 -1.13 21.96 2.24
CA PHE A 50 -0.51 21.00 3.15
C PHE A 50 0.60 20.15 2.51
N MET A 51 0.73 20.23 1.18
CA MET A 51 1.80 19.62 0.40
C MET A 51 2.42 20.71 -0.52
N PRO A 52 3.23 21.63 0.04
CA PRO A 52 3.74 22.78 -0.71
C PRO A 52 4.76 22.40 -1.79
N SER A 53 5.47 21.28 -1.59
CA SER A 53 6.39 20.67 -2.54
C SER A 53 5.76 19.42 -3.16
N VAL A 54 5.83 19.27 -4.48
CA VAL A 54 5.38 18.04 -5.14
C VAL A 54 6.48 16.98 -4.97
N GLU A 55 6.11 15.82 -4.43
CA GLU A 55 7.03 14.70 -4.21
C GLU A 55 6.58 13.48 -4.99
N ALA A 56 7.55 12.63 -5.36
CA ALA A 56 7.30 11.38 -6.08
C ALA A 56 7.90 10.20 -5.32
N PRO A 57 7.33 8.98 -5.47
CA PRO A 57 7.81 7.82 -4.75
C PRO A 57 9.27 7.48 -5.08
N VAL A 58 10.03 7.11 -4.06
CA VAL A 58 11.36 6.51 -4.17
C VAL A 58 11.24 5.00 -4.05
N ILE A 59 11.79 4.26 -5.01
CA ILE A 59 11.60 2.81 -5.13
C ILE A 59 12.97 2.11 -5.07
N GLY A 60 13.14 1.22 -4.09
CA GLY A 60 14.33 0.39 -3.93
C GLY A 60 14.54 -0.67 -5.01
N ALA A 61 15.69 -1.34 -4.96
CA ALA A 61 16.07 -2.38 -5.89
C ALA A 61 15.21 -3.64 -5.70
N HIS A 62 14.94 -4.36 -6.80
CA HIS A 62 14.15 -5.60 -6.79
C HIS A 62 12.74 -5.46 -6.19
N THR A 63 12.23 -4.23 -6.09
CA THR A 63 10.87 -3.94 -5.63
C THR A 63 9.88 -3.97 -6.79
N ARG A 64 8.73 -4.60 -6.56
CA ARG A 64 7.68 -4.77 -7.57
C ARG A 64 6.36 -4.20 -7.10
N ILE A 65 5.84 -3.26 -7.86
CA ILE A 65 4.50 -2.71 -7.70
C ILE A 65 3.60 -3.35 -8.76
N HIS A 66 2.54 -4.03 -8.32
CA HIS A 66 1.59 -4.65 -9.23
C HIS A 66 0.90 -3.57 -10.10
N PRO A 67 0.65 -3.82 -11.40
CA PRO A 67 -0.06 -2.88 -12.28
C PRO A 67 -1.50 -2.55 -11.90
N LEU A 68 -2.00 -2.97 -10.74
CA LEU A 68 -3.33 -2.61 -10.21
C LEU A 68 -3.22 -1.97 -8.82
N ALA A 69 -1.99 -1.70 -8.36
CA ALA A 69 -1.72 -0.98 -7.12
C ALA A 69 -1.55 0.51 -7.40
N MET A 70 -1.65 1.32 -6.36
CA MET A 70 -1.39 2.76 -6.41
C MET A 70 -0.31 3.13 -5.39
N VAL A 71 0.69 3.88 -5.83
CA VAL A 71 1.75 4.43 -4.96
C VAL A 71 1.95 5.90 -5.32
N ILE A 72 1.56 6.81 -4.43
CA ILE A 72 1.43 8.24 -4.73
C ILE A 72 2.21 9.08 -3.72
N GLY A 73 2.96 10.07 -4.21
CA GLY A 73 3.46 11.16 -3.38
C GLY A 73 4.73 10.85 -2.58
N SER A 74 4.79 11.42 -1.38
CA SER A 74 5.90 11.29 -0.43
C SER A 74 5.94 9.88 0.18
N VAL A 75 6.44 8.93 -0.62
CA VAL A 75 6.53 7.50 -0.28
C VAL A 75 7.93 7.00 -0.57
N THR A 76 8.51 6.24 0.36
CA THR A 76 9.73 5.48 0.14
C THR A 76 9.44 4.00 0.30
N LEU A 77 9.75 3.21 -0.72
CA LEU A 77 9.76 1.75 -0.67
C LEU A 77 11.21 1.26 -0.65
N GLY A 78 11.56 0.41 0.31
CA GLY A 78 12.86 -0.24 0.40
C GLY A 78 13.07 -1.29 -0.70
N ASP A 79 14.10 -2.11 -0.53
CA ASP A 79 14.47 -3.17 -1.48
C ASP A 79 13.57 -4.41 -1.30
N GLN A 80 13.35 -5.16 -2.38
CA GLN A 80 12.61 -6.43 -2.38
C GLN A 80 11.18 -6.32 -1.79
N VAL A 81 10.55 -5.14 -1.94
CA VAL A 81 9.17 -4.92 -1.51
C VAL A 81 8.20 -5.42 -2.58
N PHE A 82 7.13 -6.09 -2.18
CA PHE A 82 6.01 -6.42 -3.07
C PHE A 82 4.76 -5.64 -2.69
N VAL A 83 4.25 -4.85 -3.64
CA VAL A 83 2.96 -4.15 -3.53
C VAL A 83 1.96 -4.84 -4.45
N ALA A 84 0.95 -5.47 -3.86
CA ALA A 84 0.00 -6.37 -4.51
C ALA A 84 -1.20 -5.63 -5.15
N PRO A 85 -2.05 -6.30 -5.96
CA PRO A 85 -3.21 -5.69 -6.60
C PRO A 85 -4.12 -4.92 -5.64
N ALA A 86 -4.68 -3.80 -6.10
CA ALA A 86 -5.62 -2.97 -5.34
C ALA A 86 -5.07 -2.36 -4.03
N ALA A 87 -3.78 -2.55 -3.70
CA ALA A 87 -3.14 -1.80 -2.63
C ALA A 87 -3.04 -0.31 -2.98
N SER A 88 -3.20 0.56 -1.99
CA SER A 88 -3.09 2.01 -2.13
C SER A 88 -2.18 2.58 -1.03
N VAL A 89 -0.99 3.01 -1.42
CA VAL A 89 0.01 3.67 -0.56
C VAL A 89 0.11 5.13 -1.00
N ARG A 90 -0.35 6.06 -0.17
CA ARG A 90 -0.56 7.45 -0.59
C ARG A 90 -0.01 8.42 0.45
N GLY A 91 1.07 9.11 0.12
CA GLY A 91 1.69 10.16 0.92
C GLY A 91 1.43 11.54 0.31
N ASP A 92 0.17 11.97 0.30
CA ASP A 92 -0.25 13.25 -0.29
C ASP A 92 -0.92 14.22 0.72
N GLU A 93 -1.16 13.76 1.94
CA GLU A 93 -1.65 14.52 3.09
C GLU A 93 -0.66 14.33 4.24
N GLY A 94 -0.57 13.12 4.77
CA GLY A 94 0.55 12.68 5.58
C GLY A 94 1.82 12.50 4.75
N GLN A 95 2.87 13.25 5.09
CA GLN A 95 4.15 13.20 4.37
C GLN A 95 5.07 12.11 4.90
N HIS A 96 6.05 11.72 4.09
CA HIS A 96 7.10 10.78 4.45
C HIS A 96 6.57 9.41 4.91
N ILE A 97 5.78 8.74 4.06
CA ILE A 97 5.41 7.34 4.29
C ILE A 97 6.61 6.44 3.94
N HIS A 98 7.05 5.62 4.88
CA HIS A 98 8.19 4.71 4.70
C HIS A 98 7.74 3.25 4.80
N ILE A 99 8.19 2.42 3.86
CA ILE A 99 8.05 0.97 3.88
C ILE A 99 9.43 0.34 3.69
N GLY A 100 9.91 -0.31 4.74
CA GLY A 100 11.25 -0.91 4.80
C GLY A 100 11.47 -2.10 3.88
N ASN A 101 12.71 -2.60 3.90
CA ASN A 101 13.19 -3.67 3.04
C ASN A 101 12.45 -4.98 3.31
N GLN A 102 12.24 -5.75 2.24
CA GLN A 102 11.62 -7.08 2.30
C GLN A 102 10.21 -7.09 2.88
N SER A 103 9.59 -5.92 3.06
CA SER A 103 8.21 -5.79 3.50
C SER A 103 7.23 -6.05 2.35
N ASN A 104 5.97 -6.33 2.67
CA ASN A 104 4.95 -6.56 1.67
C ASN A 104 3.65 -5.83 2.01
N VAL A 105 3.01 -5.31 0.95
CA VAL A 105 1.75 -4.58 0.99
C VAL A 105 0.75 -5.38 0.17
N GLN A 106 -0.03 -6.22 0.83
CA GLN A 106 -0.88 -7.20 0.15
C GLN A 106 -2.17 -6.60 -0.42
N ASP A 107 -2.98 -7.45 -1.04
CA ASP A 107 -4.14 -7.03 -1.82
C ASP A 107 -5.10 -6.16 -1.02
N GLY A 108 -5.45 -5.00 -1.58
CA GLY A 108 -6.40 -4.08 -0.96
C GLY A 108 -5.91 -3.38 0.31
N VAL A 109 -4.61 -3.49 0.66
CA VAL A 109 -4.05 -2.75 1.80
C VAL A 109 -4.08 -1.24 1.53
N VAL A 110 -4.40 -0.47 2.56
CA VAL A 110 -4.34 0.99 2.50
C VAL A 110 -3.31 1.52 3.49
N VAL A 111 -2.39 2.35 2.99
CA VAL A 111 -1.45 3.12 3.82
C VAL A 111 -1.62 4.60 3.47
N HIS A 112 -2.06 5.37 4.46
CA HIS A 112 -2.34 6.81 4.34
C HIS A 112 -2.10 7.47 5.71
N GLY A 113 -2.18 8.79 5.81
CA GLY A 113 -1.92 9.49 7.05
C GLY A 113 -2.61 10.84 7.11
N LEU A 114 -2.86 11.29 8.34
CA LEU A 114 -3.37 12.63 8.61
C LEU A 114 -2.36 13.70 8.18
N GLU A 115 -2.86 14.91 7.94
CA GLU A 115 -2.08 16.10 7.63
C GLU A 115 -0.91 16.30 8.60
N THR A 116 0.32 16.38 8.09
CA THR A 116 1.53 16.64 8.90
C THR A 116 2.04 18.07 8.77
N PHE A 117 1.37 18.91 7.98
CA PHE A 117 1.77 20.28 7.71
C PHE A 117 0.55 21.12 7.30
N GLU A 118 0.29 22.24 7.97
CA GLU A 118 -0.81 23.15 7.66
C GLU A 118 -0.24 24.55 7.33
N GLY A 119 -0.35 24.98 6.08
CA GLY A 119 0.03 26.33 5.66
C GLY A 119 1.54 26.59 5.68
N ASP A 120 2.07 27.00 6.84
CA ASP A 120 3.48 27.32 7.08
C ASP A 120 4.06 26.65 8.34
N HIS A 121 3.32 25.75 9.00
CA HIS A 121 3.75 25.06 10.21
C HIS A 121 3.56 23.54 10.13
N GLU A 122 4.48 22.80 10.76
CA GLU A 122 4.40 21.35 10.90
C GLU A 122 3.41 20.95 12.01
N LEU A 123 2.78 19.77 11.86
CA LEU A 123 1.86 19.16 12.82
C LEU A 123 2.50 17.89 13.43
N PRO A 124 3.47 18.05 14.35
CA PRO A 124 4.26 16.92 14.87
C PRO A 124 3.43 15.87 15.62
N GLU A 125 2.24 16.21 16.11
CA GLU A 125 1.29 15.28 16.72
C GLU A 125 0.75 14.22 15.73
N ASN A 126 0.82 14.50 14.42
CA ASN A 126 0.41 13.60 13.34
C ASN A 126 1.60 12.84 12.73
N GLU A 127 2.75 12.88 13.39
CA GLU A 127 3.98 12.20 12.97
C GLU A 127 4.47 11.22 14.05
N VAL A 128 5.27 10.24 13.63
CA VAL A 128 6.09 9.40 14.51
C VAL A 128 7.57 9.64 14.22
N GLU A 129 8.41 9.55 15.25
CA GLU A 129 9.86 9.70 15.10
C GLU A 129 10.56 8.33 15.11
N VAL A 130 11.42 8.10 14.12
CA VAL A 130 12.33 6.94 14.04
C VAL A 130 13.72 7.44 13.65
N ASP A 131 14.71 7.16 14.50
CA ASP A 131 16.12 7.56 14.32
C ASP A 131 16.31 9.06 14.02
N GLY A 132 15.55 9.91 14.73
CA GLY A 132 15.61 11.37 14.58
C GLY A 132 14.95 11.90 13.31
N LYS A 133 14.22 11.06 12.55
CA LYS A 133 13.44 11.45 11.38
C LYS A 133 11.96 11.27 11.65
N LYS A 134 11.14 12.16 11.08
CA LYS A 134 9.69 12.15 11.22
C LYS A 134 9.03 11.48 10.03
N TYR A 135 7.95 10.75 10.30
CA TYR A 135 7.17 10.03 9.31
C TYR A 135 5.68 10.14 9.67
N SER A 136 4.81 10.32 8.69
CA SER A 136 3.37 10.11 8.93
C SER A 136 3.09 8.62 9.21
N VAL A 137 3.69 7.74 8.42
CA VAL A 137 3.65 6.29 8.64
C VAL A 137 5.05 5.71 8.44
N TYR A 138 5.54 5.00 9.45
CA TYR A 138 6.77 4.23 9.37
C TYR A 138 6.48 2.73 9.46
N ILE A 139 6.74 2.00 8.39
CA ILE A 139 6.73 0.53 8.37
C ILE A 139 8.19 0.07 8.24
N GLY A 140 8.66 -0.69 9.22
CA GLY A 140 10.03 -1.20 9.27
C GLY A 140 10.34 -2.30 8.25
N ASP A 141 11.45 -2.99 8.49
CA ASP A 141 11.94 -4.07 7.64
C ASP A 141 11.21 -5.39 7.94
N ARG A 142 11.01 -6.21 6.89
CA ARG A 142 10.39 -7.54 7.00
C ARG A 142 9.01 -7.50 7.65
N VAL A 143 8.21 -6.48 7.34
CA VAL A 143 6.83 -6.35 7.80
C VAL A 143 5.86 -6.88 6.74
N SER A 144 4.87 -7.67 7.18
CA SER A 144 3.78 -8.10 6.31
C SER A 144 2.50 -7.32 6.63
N LEU A 145 2.07 -6.46 5.70
CA LEU A 145 0.73 -5.87 5.73
C LEU A 145 -0.20 -6.79 4.96
N ALA A 146 -0.94 -7.63 5.67
CA ALA A 146 -1.76 -8.67 5.06
C ALA A 146 -3.04 -8.11 4.42
N HIS A 147 -3.67 -8.92 3.57
CA HIS A 147 -4.79 -8.52 2.72
C HIS A 147 -5.84 -7.66 3.46
N GLN A 148 -6.21 -6.53 2.85
CA GLN A 148 -7.23 -5.61 3.34
C GLN A 148 -6.95 -4.99 4.73
N SER A 149 -5.73 -5.13 5.25
CA SER A 149 -5.31 -4.35 6.43
C SER A 149 -5.16 -2.86 6.09
N GLN A 150 -5.26 -2.01 7.10
CA GLN A 150 -5.03 -0.57 6.96
C GLN A 150 -4.08 -0.08 8.05
N VAL A 151 -3.08 0.69 7.63
CA VAL A 151 -2.21 1.45 8.54
C VAL A 151 -2.39 2.93 8.23
N HIS A 152 -2.86 3.68 9.23
CA HIS A 152 -3.16 5.09 9.11
C HIS A 152 -2.30 5.92 10.06
N GLY A 153 -1.58 6.91 9.53
CA GLY A 153 -0.72 7.82 10.28
C GLY A 153 -1.49 8.69 11.29
N PRO A 154 -0.85 9.11 12.41
CA PRO A 154 0.51 8.76 12.85
C PRO A 154 0.62 7.29 13.24
N ALA A 155 1.56 6.55 12.65
CA ALA A 155 1.74 5.13 12.97
C ALA A 155 3.16 4.64 12.74
N LYS A 156 3.64 3.77 13.64
CA LYS A 156 4.90 3.04 13.51
C LYS A 156 4.62 1.54 13.59
N VAL A 157 5.22 0.77 12.69
CA VAL A 157 5.26 -0.70 12.76
C VAL A 157 6.71 -1.13 12.72
N GLY A 158 7.18 -1.74 13.81
CA GLY A 158 8.55 -2.24 13.97
C GLY A 158 8.82 -3.49 13.14
N ASP A 159 10.09 -3.86 13.10
CA ASP A 159 10.61 -4.91 12.23
C ASP A 159 10.00 -6.28 12.53
N ASP A 160 10.01 -7.18 11.55
CA ASP A 160 9.55 -8.58 11.69
C ASP A 160 8.10 -8.72 12.19
N THR A 161 7.27 -7.70 11.99
CA THR A 161 5.89 -7.66 12.44
C THR A 161 4.90 -8.14 11.37
N PHE A 162 3.87 -8.86 11.80
CA PHE A 162 2.75 -9.26 10.95
C PHE A 162 1.50 -8.47 11.29
N ILE A 163 0.99 -7.70 10.33
CA ILE A 163 -0.30 -7.02 10.43
C ILE A 163 -1.34 -7.88 9.71
N GLY A 164 -2.22 -8.52 10.46
CA GLY A 164 -3.16 -9.51 9.96
C GLY A 164 -4.23 -8.96 9.03
N MET A 165 -4.85 -9.87 8.30
CA MET A 165 -5.88 -9.53 7.31
C MET A 165 -7.00 -8.73 7.96
N GLN A 166 -7.46 -7.67 7.29
CA GLN A 166 -8.52 -6.77 7.78
C GLN A 166 -8.21 -6.09 9.13
N ALA A 167 -6.97 -6.09 9.59
CA ALA A 167 -6.60 -5.34 10.79
C ALA A 167 -6.54 -3.83 10.52
N LEU A 168 -6.76 -3.02 11.56
CA LEU A 168 -6.61 -1.57 11.52
C LEU A 168 -5.57 -1.11 12.55
N VAL A 169 -4.63 -0.29 12.11
CA VAL A 169 -3.64 0.41 12.94
C VAL A 169 -3.79 1.90 12.71
N PHE A 170 -4.11 2.67 13.75
CA PHE A 170 -4.26 4.13 13.68
C PHE A 170 -3.76 4.80 14.96
N GLN A 171 -3.00 5.89 14.88
CA GLN A 171 -2.42 6.55 16.05
C GLN A 171 -1.68 5.57 16.97
N THR A 172 -0.95 4.62 16.38
CA THR A 172 -0.42 3.46 17.11
C THR A 172 1.03 3.20 16.76
N GLU A 173 1.85 2.93 17.78
CA GLU A 173 3.23 2.46 17.62
C GLU A 173 3.31 0.98 18.01
N ILE A 174 3.74 0.13 17.08
CA ILE A 174 3.91 -1.30 17.27
C ILE A 174 5.41 -1.59 17.27
N GLY A 175 5.89 -2.26 18.33
CA GLY A 175 7.27 -2.72 18.42
C GLY A 175 7.58 -3.89 17.48
N ASP A 176 8.82 -4.37 17.53
CA ASP A 176 9.29 -5.43 16.64
C ASP A 176 8.71 -6.80 17.02
N HIS A 177 8.67 -7.72 16.06
CA HIS A 177 8.26 -9.11 16.28
C HIS A 177 6.84 -9.22 16.87
N VAL A 178 5.92 -8.34 16.46
CA VAL A 178 4.52 -8.39 16.89
C VAL A 178 3.68 -9.16 15.89
N VAL A 179 2.62 -9.82 16.36
CA VAL A 179 1.59 -10.41 15.51
C VAL A 179 0.24 -9.78 15.82
N ILE A 180 -0.31 -9.03 14.87
CA ILE A 180 -1.69 -8.57 14.92
C ILE A 180 -2.53 -9.61 14.18
N GLU A 181 -3.39 -10.33 14.88
CA GLU A 181 -4.23 -11.35 14.26
C GLU A 181 -5.38 -10.73 13.43
N PRO A 182 -6.01 -11.51 12.55
CA PRO A 182 -7.01 -10.98 11.62
C PRO A 182 -8.15 -10.19 12.29
N GLY A 183 -8.49 -9.06 11.67
CA GLY A 183 -9.59 -8.19 12.06
C GLY A 183 -9.42 -7.42 13.38
N ALA A 184 -8.25 -7.50 14.02
CA ALA A 184 -7.96 -6.70 15.22
C ALA A 184 -7.81 -5.21 14.89
N LYS A 185 -8.17 -4.34 15.83
CA LYS A 185 -8.11 -2.88 15.66
C LYS A 185 -7.34 -2.23 16.81
N LEU A 186 -6.34 -1.42 16.48
CA LEU A 186 -5.50 -0.72 17.43
C LEU A 186 -5.61 0.78 17.18
N ILE A 187 -5.96 1.54 18.22
CA ILE A 187 -6.19 2.98 18.11
C ILE A 187 -5.59 3.68 19.32
N GLY A 188 -4.60 4.56 19.12
CA GLY A 188 -4.09 5.42 20.18
C GLY A 188 -3.23 4.72 21.24
N VAL A 189 -2.49 3.65 20.88
CA VAL A 189 -1.75 2.83 21.84
C VAL A 189 -0.32 2.51 21.39
N LYS A 190 0.52 2.09 22.34
CA LYS A 190 1.85 1.54 22.07
C LYS A 190 1.88 0.04 22.41
N VAL A 191 2.20 -0.81 21.44
CA VAL A 191 2.35 -2.25 21.63
C VAL A 191 3.82 -2.60 21.77
N ALA A 192 4.18 -3.21 22.90
CA ALA A 192 5.55 -3.67 23.14
C ALA A 192 5.95 -4.79 22.15
N SER A 193 7.25 -4.90 21.87
CA SER A 193 7.81 -5.96 21.03
C SER A 193 7.47 -7.37 21.55
N GLY A 194 7.35 -8.34 20.63
CA GLY A 194 7.12 -9.75 20.99
C GLY A 194 5.74 -10.04 21.59
N ARG A 195 4.75 -9.17 21.36
CA ARG A 195 3.34 -9.37 21.76
C ARG A 195 2.51 -9.87 20.59
N TYR A 196 1.35 -10.46 20.88
CA TYR A 196 0.33 -10.64 19.87
C TYR A 196 -1.02 -10.05 20.29
N VAL A 197 -1.79 -9.62 19.30
CA VAL A 197 -3.13 -9.07 19.48
C VAL A 197 -4.14 -10.09 18.97
N PRO A 198 -5.00 -10.64 19.84
CA PRO A 198 -5.97 -11.66 19.43
C PRO A 198 -6.91 -11.18 18.32
N ALA A 199 -7.33 -12.11 17.46
CA ALA A 199 -8.22 -11.82 16.34
C ALA A 199 -9.49 -11.09 16.80
N LEU A 200 -9.96 -10.15 15.98
CA LEU A 200 -11.18 -9.35 16.20
C LEU A 200 -11.18 -8.46 17.46
N SER A 201 -10.08 -8.39 18.21
CA SER A 201 -10.00 -7.53 19.40
C SER A 201 -9.90 -6.05 19.03
N ILE A 202 -10.31 -5.18 19.96
CA ILE A 202 -10.23 -3.72 19.80
C ILE A 202 -9.43 -3.18 20.98
N ILE A 203 -8.23 -2.67 20.71
CA ILE A 203 -7.29 -2.15 21.70
C ILE A 203 -7.28 -0.62 21.58
N LYS A 204 -7.75 0.08 22.63
CA LYS A 204 -7.87 1.55 22.64
C LYS A 204 -7.28 2.22 23.87
N THR A 205 -6.84 1.45 24.86
CA THR A 205 -6.22 1.99 26.06
C THR A 205 -4.83 1.40 26.20
N GLN A 206 -3.91 2.19 26.76
CA GLN A 206 -2.55 1.70 26.99
C GLN A 206 -2.55 0.51 27.96
N ALA A 207 -3.48 0.48 28.94
CA ALA A 207 -3.63 -0.66 29.84
C ALA A 207 -3.97 -1.96 29.10
N ASP A 208 -4.86 -1.90 28.08
CA ASP A 208 -5.18 -3.06 27.25
C ASP A 208 -3.94 -3.52 26.45
N ALA A 209 -3.19 -2.57 25.88
CA ALA A 209 -1.97 -2.85 25.14
C ALA A 209 -0.88 -3.46 26.03
N ASP A 210 -0.71 -2.94 27.25
CA ASP A 210 0.26 -3.42 28.23
C ASP A 210 -0.07 -4.84 28.70
N ALA A 211 -1.36 -5.21 28.72
CA ALA A 211 -1.86 -6.52 29.11
C ALA A 211 -1.81 -7.58 27.99
N LEU A 212 -1.44 -7.20 26.74
CA LEU A 212 -1.41 -8.13 25.61
C LEU A 212 -0.52 -9.35 25.89
N PRO A 213 -0.90 -10.55 25.43
CA PRO A 213 -0.10 -11.74 25.64
C PRO A 213 1.23 -11.67 24.89
N LYS A 214 2.25 -12.34 25.44
CA LYS A 214 3.56 -12.49 24.79
C LYS A 214 3.51 -13.64 23.78
N ILE A 215 4.27 -13.51 22.70
CA ILE A 215 4.52 -14.61 21.78
C ILE A 215 5.44 -15.63 22.46
N THR A 216 4.96 -16.85 22.57
CA THR A 216 5.66 -17.98 23.18
C THR A 216 6.00 -19.06 22.15
N GLN A 217 6.73 -20.10 22.57
CA GLN A 217 7.08 -21.23 21.70
C GLN A 217 5.88 -22.07 21.27
N ASP A 218 4.76 -22.01 21.98
CA ASP A 218 3.51 -22.69 21.65
C ASP A 218 2.54 -21.82 20.85
N TYR A 219 2.81 -20.51 20.72
CA TYR A 219 1.98 -19.61 19.91
C TYR A 219 1.97 -20.05 18.43
N PRO A 220 0.79 -20.27 17.83
CA PRO A 220 0.67 -20.85 16.48
C PRO A 220 1.24 -19.95 15.38
N TYR A 221 1.17 -18.62 15.52
CA TYR A 221 1.60 -17.68 14.48
C TYR A 221 3.02 -17.14 14.70
N ARG A 222 3.80 -17.68 15.64
CA ARG A 222 5.14 -17.16 15.99
C ARG A 222 6.12 -17.09 14.81
N ASN A 223 5.98 -17.99 13.84
CA ASN A 223 6.82 -18.07 12.64
C ASN A 223 6.08 -17.67 11.36
N LEU A 224 4.84 -17.17 11.48
CA LEU A 224 3.99 -16.86 10.32
C LEU A 224 4.67 -15.82 9.43
N ASN A 225 5.15 -14.72 10.02
CA ASN A 225 5.72 -13.62 9.27
C ASN A 225 6.92 -14.06 8.42
N ALA A 226 7.89 -14.78 9.00
CA ALA A 226 9.06 -15.27 8.27
C ALA A 226 8.69 -16.10 7.03
N GLY A 227 7.65 -16.93 7.13
CA GLY A 227 7.11 -17.68 5.99
C GLY A 227 6.50 -16.77 4.91
N VAL A 228 5.75 -15.75 5.32
CA VAL A 228 5.11 -14.77 4.43
C VAL A 228 6.16 -13.89 3.73
N ILE A 229 7.17 -13.41 4.45
CA ILE A 229 8.29 -12.63 3.87
C ILE A 229 8.99 -13.43 2.77
N ARG A 230 9.38 -14.68 3.05
CA ARG A 230 10.04 -15.55 2.06
C ARG A 230 9.24 -15.72 0.77
N VAL A 231 7.92 -15.79 0.87
CA VAL A 231 7.03 -15.90 -0.30
C VAL A 231 6.92 -14.57 -1.04
N ASN A 232 6.80 -13.46 -0.33
CA ASN A 232 6.61 -12.15 -0.95
C ASN A 232 7.88 -11.58 -1.58
N ILE A 233 9.07 -11.92 -1.07
CA ILE A 233 10.34 -11.63 -1.77
C ILE A 233 10.36 -12.32 -3.13
N GLN A 234 9.95 -13.59 -3.21
CA GLN A 234 9.86 -14.29 -4.50
C GLN A 234 8.84 -13.65 -5.42
N PHE A 235 7.74 -13.11 -4.89
CA PHE A 235 6.85 -12.29 -5.72
C PHE A 235 7.56 -11.03 -6.21
N ALA A 236 8.26 -10.28 -5.36
CA ALA A 236 8.98 -9.07 -5.78
C ALA A 236 10.00 -9.35 -6.91
N GLU A 237 10.72 -10.46 -6.83
CA GLU A 237 11.78 -10.84 -7.77
C GLU A 237 11.27 -11.57 -9.03
N ALA A 238 10.07 -12.16 -8.98
CA ALA A 238 9.56 -12.95 -10.08
C ALA A 238 9.28 -12.10 -11.34
N PRO A 239 9.60 -12.63 -12.54
CA PRO A 239 9.24 -11.97 -13.79
C PRO A 239 7.73 -11.82 -13.91
N GLN A 240 7.29 -10.85 -14.71
CA GLN A 240 5.86 -10.63 -14.97
C GLN A 240 5.25 -11.92 -15.54
N PRO A 241 4.16 -12.45 -14.93
CA PRO A 241 3.53 -13.66 -15.40
C PRO A 241 2.96 -13.44 -16.81
N VAL A 242 3.13 -14.43 -17.69
CA VAL A 242 2.54 -14.39 -19.03
C VAL A 242 1.04 -14.54 -18.91
N ALA A 243 0.29 -13.59 -19.49
CA ALA A 243 -1.16 -13.65 -19.51
C ALA A 243 -1.63 -14.96 -20.17
N ILE A 244 -2.52 -15.70 -19.49
CA ILE A 244 -3.15 -16.89 -20.06
C ILE A 244 -4.14 -16.41 -21.12
N SER A 245 -4.00 -16.90 -22.37
CA SER A 245 -5.01 -16.68 -23.40
C SER A 245 -6.33 -17.32 -22.94
N ARG A 246 -7.35 -16.50 -22.72
CA ARG A 246 -8.71 -16.97 -22.44
C ARG A 246 -9.55 -16.96 -23.71
#